data_AF-A0A8T0P3S6-F1
#
_entry.id   AF-A0A8T0P3S6-F1
#
_cell.length_a   1.000
_cell.length_b   1.000
_cell.length_c   1.000
_cell.angle_alpha   90.00
_cell.angle_beta   90.00
_cell.angle_gamma   90.00
#
_symmetry.space_group_name_H-M   'P 1'
#
loop_
_entity.id
_entity.type
_entity.pdbx_description
1 polymer ?
#
loop_
_entity_poly.entity_id
_entity_poly.type
_entity_poly.pdbx_seq_one_letter_code
_entity_poly.pdbx_strand_id
1 'polypeptide(L)'
;MAVANQQWVVQIQASVQAMAPRTGASIYRVPEWIKRLSRNDAYGPRVVSLGPFHHGNPNLQHMEEHKTQAMQRLVHRSGKPFQRFFDAINGWRSSWRRPTTACNTNGLDAGTSS
;
A
#
# COMPACT_ATOMS: atom_id res chain seq x y z
N MET A 1 -13.65 6.37 38.83
CA MET A 1 -14.33 5.43 37.92
C MET A 1 -13.62 5.44 36.56
N ALA A 2 -12.57 4.63 36.36
CA ALA A 2 -11.74 4.69 35.14
C ALA A 2 -11.30 3.29 34.67
N VAL A 3 -12.24 2.38 34.45
CA VAL A 3 -11.92 0.97 34.08
C VAL A 3 -12.56 0.53 32.76
N ALA A 4 -13.43 1.32 32.14
CA ALA A 4 -14.15 0.91 30.93
C ALA A 4 -13.35 1.00 29.62
N ASN A 5 -12.25 1.75 29.56
CA ASN A 5 -11.49 1.97 28.31
C ASN A 5 -10.26 1.05 28.15
N GLN A 6 -9.98 0.18 29.13
CA GLN A 6 -8.81 -0.71 29.04
C GLN A 6 -9.10 -2.04 28.35
N GLN A 7 -10.35 -2.54 28.41
CA GLN A 7 -10.74 -3.78 27.73
C GLN A 7 -10.56 -3.69 26.21
N TRP A 8 -10.92 -2.56 25.61
CA TRP A 8 -10.76 -2.35 24.16
C TRP A 8 -9.28 -2.33 23.74
N VAL A 9 -8.43 -1.66 24.52
CA VAL A 9 -6.99 -1.59 24.25
C VAL A 9 -6.35 -2.98 24.34
N VAL A 10 -6.69 -3.75 25.37
CA VAL A 10 -6.21 -5.13 25.54
C VAL A 10 -6.67 -6.02 24.38
N GLN A 11 -7.92 -5.90 23.94
CA GLN A 11 -8.45 -6.67 22.82
C GLN A 11 -7.76 -6.35 21.49
N ILE A 12 -7.51 -5.06 21.21
CA ILE A 12 -6.76 -4.66 20.02
C ILE A 12 -5.32 -5.18 20.09
N GLN A 13 -4.67 -5.05 21.25
CA GLN A 13 -3.30 -5.51 21.42
C GLN A 13 -3.17 -7.02 21.18
N ALA A 14 -4.08 -7.82 21.73
CA ALA A 14 -4.14 -9.26 21.47
C ALA A 14 -4.35 -9.56 19.98
N SER A 15 -5.22 -8.82 19.31
CA SER A 15 -5.52 -9.00 17.88
C SER A 15 -4.32 -8.65 16.98
N VAL A 16 -3.60 -7.59 17.31
CA VAL A 16 -2.38 -7.18 16.59
C VAL A 16 -1.24 -8.18 16.80
N GLN A 17 -1.07 -8.69 18.03
CA GLN A 17 -0.06 -9.70 18.35
C GLN A 17 -0.34 -11.06 17.71
N ALA A 18 -1.61 -11.43 17.56
CA ALA A 18 -2.03 -12.67 16.89
C ALA A 18 -1.93 -12.60 15.36
N MET A 19 -1.87 -11.40 14.77
CA MET A 19 -1.66 -11.23 13.34
C MET A 19 -0.19 -11.49 12.98
N ALA A 20 0.07 -12.65 12.38
CA ALA A 20 1.34 -12.90 11.70
C ALA A 20 1.56 -11.83 10.61
N PRO A 21 2.79 -11.33 10.41
CA PRO A 21 3.08 -10.38 9.35
C PRO A 21 2.62 -10.98 8.01
N ARG A 22 1.71 -10.30 7.32
CA ARG A 22 1.24 -10.74 5.99
C ARG A 22 2.40 -10.61 5.01
N THR A 23 3.13 -11.71 4.78
CA THR A 23 4.33 -11.78 3.92
C THR A 23 4.03 -11.75 2.42
N GLY A 24 2.80 -11.41 2.02
CA GLY A 24 2.37 -11.44 0.61
C GLY A 24 1.32 -10.40 0.27
N ALA A 25 1.27 -9.25 0.96
CA ALA A 25 0.41 -8.17 0.51
C ALA A 25 0.91 -7.68 -0.86
N SER A 26 0.07 -7.79 -1.90
CA SER A 26 0.34 -7.25 -3.23
C SER A 26 -0.71 -6.20 -3.58
N ILE A 27 -0.27 -4.97 -3.86
CA ILE A 27 -1.13 -3.93 -4.42
C ILE A 27 -1.28 -4.20 -5.91
N TYR A 28 -2.42 -4.76 -6.32
CA TYR A 28 -2.71 -5.03 -7.72
C TYR A 28 -2.95 -3.73 -8.49
N ARG A 29 -2.20 -3.52 -9.58
CA ARG A 29 -2.42 -2.40 -10.49
C ARG A 29 -3.48 -2.78 -11.50
N VAL A 30 -4.57 -2.02 -11.54
CA VAL A 30 -5.59 -2.18 -12.58
C VAL A 30 -5.02 -1.68 -13.91
N PRO A 31 -5.03 -2.49 -15.00
CA PRO A 31 -4.65 -2.06 -16.33
C PRO A 31 -5.45 -0.84 -16.81
N GLU A 32 -4.81 0.06 -17.56
CA GLU A 32 -5.43 1.32 -18.00
C GLU A 32 -6.66 1.12 -18.90
N TRP A 33 -6.70 0.05 -19.70
CA TRP A 33 -7.85 -0.23 -20.56
C TRP A 33 -9.11 -0.59 -19.75
N ILE A 34 -8.96 -1.28 -18.61
CA ILE A 34 -10.06 -1.57 -17.70
C ILE A 34 -10.53 -0.29 -17.03
N LYS A 35 -9.60 0.57 -16.57
CA LYS A 35 -9.94 1.86 -15.96
C LYS A 35 -10.77 2.74 -16.88
N ARG A 36 -10.42 2.79 -18.18
CA ARG A 36 -11.16 3.56 -19.21
C ARG A 36 -12.53 2.99 -19.53
N LEU A 37 -12.71 1.67 -19.44
CA LEU A 37 -13.99 1.01 -19.72
C LEU A 37 -14.97 1.15 -18.54
N SER A 38 -14.45 1.11 -17.32
CA SER A 38 -15.20 1.46 -16.11
C SER A 38 -15.36 2.98 -15.98
N ARG A 39 -16.31 3.45 -15.16
CA ARG A 39 -16.21 4.81 -14.65
C ARG A 39 -14.87 4.94 -13.90
N ASN A 40 -14.09 5.99 -14.19
CA ASN A 40 -12.74 6.20 -13.67
C ASN A 40 -12.63 6.21 -12.12
N ASP A 41 -13.75 6.19 -11.40
CA ASP A 41 -13.86 6.15 -9.94
C ASP A 41 -14.05 4.73 -9.36
N ALA A 42 -14.32 3.71 -10.18
CA ALA A 42 -14.68 2.37 -9.70
C ALA A 42 -13.55 1.66 -8.93
N TYR A 43 -12.30 1.97 -9.27
CA TYR A 43 -11.10 1.34 -8.69
C TYR A 43 -10.27 2.31 -7.84
N GLY A 44 -10.77 3.53 -7.61
CA GLY A 44 -10.11 4.53 -6.78
C GLY A 44 -10.69 4.56 -5.36
N PRO A 45 -9.89 4.85 -4.34
CA PRO A 45 -10.41 5.15 -3.02
C PRO A 45 -11.25 6.43 -3.07
N ARG A 46 -12.45 6.36 -2.51
CA ARG A 46 -13.37 7.51 -2.44
C ARG A 46 -13.14 8.40 -1.21
N VAL A 47 -12.59 7.82 -0.14
CA VAL A 47 -12.49 8.49 1.18
C VAL A 47 -11.06 8.50 1.70
N VAL A 48 -10.36 7.36 1.66
CA VAL A 48 -9.02 7.22 2.24
C VAL A 48 -8.08 6.52 1.26
N SER A 49 -6.99 7.18 0.89
CA SER A 49 -5.87 6.55 0.21
C SER A 49 -4.67 6.46 1.15
N LEU A 50 -4.18 5.25 1.39
CA LEU A 50 -2.93 5.02 2.12
C LEU A 50 -1.82 4.69 1.12
N GLY A 51 -1.02 5.70 0.77
CA GLY A 51 0.14 5.54 -0.12
C GLY A 51 0.23 6.57 -1.26
N PRO A 52 1.27 6.45 -2.10
CA PRO A 52 1.62 7.45 -3.12
C PRO A 52 0.77 7.37 -4.40
N PHE A 53 -0.06 6.34 -4.55
CA PHE A 53 -0.79 6.06 -5.80
C PHE A 53 -1.90 7.07 -6.13
N HIS A 54 -2.38 7.82 -5.14
CA HIS A 54 -3.47 8.79 -5.33
C HIS A 54 -3.04 10.22 -4.97
N HIS A 55 -1.75 10.51 -5.04
CA HIS A 55 -1.23 11.86 -4.81
C HIS A 55 -1.77 12.84 -5.87
N GLY A 56 -2.25 13.99 -5.42
CA GLY A 56 -2.73 15.06 -6.32
C GLY A 56 -4.15 14.88 -6.86
N ASN A 57 -4.91 13.88 -6.38
CA ASN A 57 -6.34 13.79 -6.68
C ASN A 57 -7.12 14.83 -5.86
N PRO A 58 -7.87 15.77 -6.49
CA PRO A 58 -8.63 16.80 -5.77
C PRO A 58 -9.59 16.23 -4.73
N ASN A 59 -10.23 15.09 -5.03
CA ASN A 59 -11.18 14.44 -4.13
C ASN A 59 -10.51 13.83 -2.88
N LEU A 60 -9.18 13.71 -2.87
CA LEU A 60 -8.39 13.12 -1.79
C LEU A 60 -7.42 14.12 -1.18
N GLN A 61 -7.54 15.41 -1.49
CA GLN A 61 -6.62 16.45 -1.01
C GLN A 61 -6.60 16.54 0.52
N HIS A 62 -7.77 16.42 1.17
CA HIS A 62 -7.87 16.35 2.63
C HIS A 62 -7.04 15.21 3.23
N MET A 63 -6.87 14.10 2.49
CA MET A 63 -6.05 12.99 2.94
C MET A 63 -4.55 13.25 2.84
N GLU A 64 -4.10 14.15 1.97
CA GLU A 64 -2.67 14.53 1.90
C GLU A 64 -2.21 15.26 3.17
N GLU A 65 -3.09 16.10 3.74
CA GLU A 65 -2.86 16.73 5.04
C GLU A 65 -2.76 15.69 6.15
N HIS A 66 -3.69 14.73 6.17
CA HIS A 66 -3.67 13.64 7.15
C HIS A 66 -2.47 12.71 7.01
N LYS A 67 -1.98 12.43 5.79
CA LYS A 67 -0.74 11.68 5.57
C LYS A 67 0.45 12.41 6.17
N THR A 68 0.52 13.73 5.97
CA THR A 68 1.60 14.57 6.51
C THR A 68 1.57 14.58 8.05
N GLN A 69 0.40 14.80 8.64
CA GLN A 69 0.22 14.77 10.09
C GLN A 69 0.54 13.39 10.69
N ALA A 70 0.08 12.30 10.05
CA ALA A 70 0.38 10.95 10.49
C ALA A 70 1.90 10.68 10.45
N MET A 71 2.59 11.13 9.40
CA MET A 71 4.03 10.98 9.28
C MET A 71 4.78 11.77 10.37
N GLN A 72 4.40 13.02 10.62
CA GLN A 72 4.98 13.83 11.70
C GLN A 72 4.80 13.16 13.06
N ARG A 73 3.58 12.68 13.36
CA ARG A 73 3.30 11.95 14.61
C ARG A 73 4.11 10.67 14.72
N LEU A 74 4.26 9.92 13.62
CA LEU A 74 5.07 8.71 13.59
C LEU A 74 6.54 9.00 13.89
N VAL A 75 7.12 10.00 13.22
CA VAL A 75 8.51 10.43 13.44
C VAL A 75 8.70 10.84 14.89
N HIS A 76 7.83 11.71 15.41
CA HIS A 76 7.90 12.21 16.78
C HIS A 76 7.79 11.08 17.81
N ARG A 77 6.82 10.16 17.66
CA ARG A 77 6.64 9.02 18.56
C ARG A 77 7.78 8.01 18.49
N SER A 78 8.39 7.85 17.32
CA SER A 78 9.44 6.85 17.13
C SER A 78 10.81 7.27 17.68
N GLY A 79 11.04 8.57 17.87
CA GLY A 79 12.36 9.12 18.18
C GLY A 79 13.42 8.90 17.10
N LYS A 80 13.04 8.41 15.91
CA LYS A 80 13.96 8.13 14.80
C LYS A 80 13.99 9.30 13.82
N PRO A 81 15.12 9.55 13.13
CA PRO A 81 15.19 10.62 12.15
C PRO A 81 14.26 10.32 10.97
N PHE A 82 13.64 11.37 10.43
CA PHE A 82 12.75 11.30 9.26
C PHE A 82 13.37 10.51 8.09
N GLN A 83 14.67 10.67 7.88
CA GLN A 83 15.43 10.01 6.82
C GLN A 83 15.27 8.49 6.83
N ARG A 84 15.27 7.86 8.01
CA ARG A 84 15.06 6.40 8.12
C ARG A 84 13.73 5.96 7.55
N PHE A 85 12.68 6.76 7.74
CA PHE A 85 11.37 6.45 7.18
C PHE A 85 11.31 6.73 5.69
N PHE A 86 11.93 7.82 5.24
CA PHE A 86 12.03 8.15 3.82
C PHE A 86 12.76 7.06 3.03
N ASP A 87 13.91 6.61 3.54
CA ASP A 87 14.70 5.52 2.95
C ASP A 87 13.92 4.22 2.92
N ALA A 88 13.18 3.91 4.00
CA ALA A 88 12.28 2.75 4.01
C ALA A 88 11.20 2.88 2.91
N ILE A 89 10.47 4.00 2.85
CA ILE A 89 9.42 4.20 1.84
C ILE A 89 9.98 4.10 0.41
N ASN A 90 11.18 4.62 0.17
CA ASN A 90 11.84 4.54 -1.14
C ASN A 90 12.36 3.15 -1.46
N GLY A 91 12.91 2.43 -0.49
CA GLY A 91 13.28 1.02 -0.63
C GLY A 91 12.07 0.18 -1.02
N TRP A 92 10.91 0.45 -0.42
CA TRP A 92 9.65 -0.18 -0.80
C TRP A 92 9.26 0.22 -2.22
N ARG A 93 9.26 1.52 -2.56
CA ARG A 93 8.92 1.98 -3.92
C ARG A 93 9.73 1.25 -5.00
N SER A 94 11.01 1.02 -4.75
CA SER A 94 11.90 0.28 -5.64
C SER A 94 11.55 -1.20 -5.72
N SER A 95 11.22 -1.86 -4.60
CA SER A 95 10.80 -3.27 -4.61
C SER A 95 9.45 -3.49 -5.29
N TRP A 96 8.56 -2.50 -5.23
CA TRP A 96 7.25 -2.52 -5.91
C TRP A 96 7.32 -2.22 -7.41
N ARG A 97 8.40 -1.61 -7.92
CA ARG A 97 8.67 -1.56 -9.37
C ARG A 97 9.28 -2.89 -9.84
N ARG A 98 8.54 -3.99 -9.73
CA ARG A 98 8.89 -5.17 -10.54
C ARG A 98 8.49 -4.85 -11.98
N PRO A 99 9.42 -4.83 -12.96
CA PRO A 99 9.02 -4.82 -14.36
C PRO A 99 8.14 -6.04 -14.60
N THR A 100 7.03 -5.85 -15.31
CA THR A 100 6.15 -6.94 -15.75
C THR A 100 6.84 -7.88 -16.75
N THR A 101 8.06 -7.57 -17.16
CA THR A 101 8.86 -8.36 -18.09
C THR A 101 9.60 -9.46 -17.36
N ALA A 102 8.92 -10.59 -17.14
CA ALA A 102 9.50 -11.94 -17.22
C ALA A 102 8.41 -12.98 -16.93
N CYS A 103 7.30 -12.95 -17.68
CA CYS A 103 6.75 -14.24 -18.10
C CYS A 103 7.68 -14.70 -19.23
N ASN A 104 8.69 -15.46 -18.83
CA ASN A 104 9.45 -16.33 -19.70
C ASN A 104 8.44 -17.22 -20.46
N THR A 105 8.27 -17.00 -21.76
CA THR A 105 7.72 -18.02 -22.66
C THR A 105 8.80 -19.08 -22.84
N ASN A 106 8.91 -19.97 -21.86
CA ASN A 106 9.66 -21.20 -22.03
C ASN A 106 8.95 -21.97 -23.15
N GLY A 107 9.77 -22.51 -24.05
CA GLY A 107 9.39 -23.18 -25.27
C GLY A 107 8.22 -24.15 -25.10
N LEU A 108 7.31 -24.07 -26.06
CA LEU A 108 6.53 -25.19 -26.54
C LEU A 108 6.99 -25.43 -27.99
N ASP A 109 7.99 -26.28 -28.09
CA ASP A 109 8.12 -27.46 -28.94
C ASP A 109 7.30 -27.55 -30.25
N ALA A 110 8.01 -28.11 -31.24
CA ALA A 110 7.54 -28.96 -32.33
C ALA A 110 7.12 -28.29 -33.64
N GLY A 111 7.87 -28.63 -34.70
CA GLY A 111 7.50 -28.33 -36.08
C GLY A 111 8.60 -28.58 -37.10
N THR A 112 9.32 -29.71 -37.02
CA THR A 112 10.03 -30.25 -38.18
C THR A 112 9.00 -30.53 -39.26
N SER A 113 9.13 -29.93 -40.44
CA SER A 113 8.46 -30.38 -41.67
C SER A 113 9.16 -29.79 -42.88
N SER A 114 9.88 -30.70 -43.56
CA SER A 114 10.22 -30.79 -45.00
C SER A 114 10.72 -29.56 -45.75
#